data_AF-A0A949YKA5-F1
#
_entry.id   AF-A0A949YKA5-F1
#
_cell.length_a   1.000
_cell.length_b   1.000
_cell.length_c   1.000
_cell.angle_alpha   90.00
_cell.angle_beta   90.00
_cell.angle_gamma   90.00
#
_symmetry.space_group_name_H-M   'P 1'
#
loop_
_entity.id
_entity.type
_entity.pdbx_description
1 polymer ?
#
loop_
_entity_poly.entity_id
_entity_poly.type
_entity_poly.pdbx_seq_one_letter_code
_entity_poly.pdbx_strand_id
1 'polypeptide(L)'
;LLEKLIEDHGSIRCLVELTDLHGIEPRAVWDEIKFDVRHARQIERCAVVGDRRWEAWMTKLSRPIFARAEMRFFDRAETEKAWEWIKEGL
;
A
#
# COMPACT_ATOMS: atom_id res chain seq x y z
N LEU A 1 -12.56 -9.86 -4.96
CA LEU A 1 -12.38 -9.94 -3.49
C LEU A 1 -12.27 -8.54 -2.89
N LEU A 2 -11.30 -7.73 -3.34
CA LEU A 2 -11.14 -6.35 -2.86
C LEU A 2 -12.39 -5.49 -3.07
N GLU A 3 -12.97 -5.51 -4.28
CA GLU A 3 -14.18 -4.76 -4.60
C GLU A 3 -15.35 -5.14 -3.67
N LYS A 4 -15.55 -6.43 -3.45
CA LYS A 4 -16.56 -6.94 -2.51
C LYS A 4 -16.32 -6.48 -1.07
N LEU A 5 -15.08 -6.49 -0.59
CA LEU A 5 -14.76 -5.99 0.76
C LEU A 5 -15.04 -4.49 0.89
N ILE A 6 -14.78 -3.72 -0.17
CA ILE A 6 -15.11 -2.30 -0.22
C ILE A 6 -16.63 -2.09 -0.27
N GLU A 7 -17.38 -2.91 -1.00
CA GLU A 7 -18.84 -2.87 -1.02
C GLU A 7 -19.45 -3.21 0.35
N ASP A 8 -18.92 -4.23 1.03
CA ASP A 8 -19.45 -4.73 2.30
C ASP A 8 -19.07 -3.83 3.50
N HIS A 9 -17.91 -3.15 3.45
CA HIS A 9 -17.37 -2.37 4.59
C HIS A 9 -17.15 -0.87 4.30
N GLY A 10 -17.38 -0.40 3.07
CA GLY A 10 -17.23 0.99 2.65
C GLY A 10 -15.78 1.43 2.40
N SER A 11 -14.90 1.19 3.37
CA SER A 11 -13.48 1.50 3.28
C SER A 11 -12.63 0.37 3.84
N ILE A 12 -11.37 0.32 3.40
CA ILE A 12 -10.44 -0.74 3.77
C ILE A 12 -9.06 -0.18 4.12
N ARG A 13 -8.30 -0.99 4.84
CA ARG A 13 -6.88 -0.78 5.10
C ARG A 13 -6.09 -1.93 4.47
N CYS A 14 -4.95 -1.62 3.83
CA CYS A 14 -4.11 -2.61 3.16
C CYS A 14 -2.71 -2.70 3.76
N LEU A 15 -2.15 -3.90 3.77
CA LEU A 15 -0.73 -4.13 3.97
C LEU A 15 -0.22 -4.90 2.75
N VAL A 16 0.83 -4.40 2.12
CA VAL A 16 1.43 -4.93 0.90
C VAL A 16 2.88 -5.29 1.18
N GLU A 17 3.23 -6.56 1.08
CA GLU A 17 4.60 -7.05 1.25
C GLU A 17 5.26 -7.24 -0.12
N LEU A 18 6.35 -6.51 -0.37
CA LEU A 18 7.10 -6.45 -1.63
C LEU A 18 8.50 -7.03 -1.43
N THR A 19 8.56 -8.17 -0.76
CA THR A 19 9.79 -8.67 -0.15
C THR A 19 10.67 -9.43 -1.13
N ASP A 20 10.17 -10.28 -2.04
CA ASP A 20 11.02 -11.15 -2.89
C ASP A 20 11.09 -10.78 -4.38
N LEU A 21 11.01 -9.50 -4.71
CA LEU A 21 11.00 -9.02 -6.10
C LEU A 21 12.43 -8.83 -6.63
N HIS A 22 13.13 -9.93 -6.90
CA HIS A 22 14.46 -9.90 -7.50
C HIS A 22 14.41 -9.49 -8.97
N GLY A 23 14.99 -8.33 -9.31
CA GLY A 23 15.16 -7.87 -10.69
C GLY A 23 13.94 -7.20 -11.32
N ILE A 24 12.87 -6.97 -10.55
CA ILE A 24 11.66 -6.30 -11.03
C ILE A 24 11.72 -4.82 -10.68
N GLU A 25 11.41 -3.96 -11.65
CA GLU A 25 11.34 -2.51 -11.41
C GLU A 25 10.15 -2.16 -10.51
N PRO A 26 10.34 -1.29 -9.50
CA PRO A 26 9.24 -0.86 -8.63
C PRO A 26 8.01 -0.32 -9.35
N ARG A 27 8.21 0.30 -10.51
CA ARG A 27 7.12 0.80 -11.36
C ARG A 27 6.24 -0.32 -11.90
N ALA A 28 6.81 -1.43 -12.34
CA ALA A 28 6.06 -2.52 -12.95
C ALA A 28 5.12 -3.17 -11.94
N VAL A 29 5.64 -3.50 -10.76
CA VAL A 29 4.87 -4.07 -9.64
C VAL A 29 3.78 -3.12 -9.20
N TRP A 30 4.05 -1.82 -9.16
CA TRP A 30 2.98 -0.90 -8.83
C TRP A 30 1.93 -0.73 -9.91
N ASP A 31 2.31 -0.77 -11.18
CA ASP A 31 1.32 -0.72 -12.26
C ASP A 31 0.34 -1.89 -12.16
N GLU A 32 0.76 -3.02 -11.59
CA GLU A 32 -0.11 -4.14 -11.20
C GLU A 32 -0.88 -3.88 -9.90
N ILE A 33 -0.24 -3.26 -8.89
CA ILE A 33 -0.87 -2.92 -7.61
C ILE A 33 -1.83 -1.75 -7.72
N LYS A 34 -1.77 -0.93 -8.79
CA LYS A 34 -2.69 0.18 -9.06
C LYS A 34 -4.11 -0.35 -9.02
N PHE A 35 -4.65 -0.36 -7.82
CA PHE A 35 -6.05 -0.41 -7.51
C PHE A 35 -6.64 0.63 -8.45
N ASP A 36 -7.54 0.19 -9.35
CA ASP A 36 -8.20 1.08 -10.30
C ASP A 36 -8.51 2.36 -9.53
N VAL A 37 -8.13 3.53 -10.04
CA VAL A 37 -8.11 4.82 -9.32
C VAL A 37 -9.45 5.11 -8.63
N ARG A 38 -10.52 4.45 -9.09
CA ARG A 38 -11.85 4.34 -8.49
C ARG A 38 -11.88 3.79 -7.06
N HIS A 39 -11.08 2.76 -6.76
CA HIS A 39 -10.93 2.04 -5.48
C HIS A 39 -9.87 2.66 -4.57
N ALA A 40 -8.90 3.40 -5.13
CA ALA A 40 -7.90 4.11 -4.34
C ALA A 40 -8.50 5.15 -3.38
N ARG A 41 -9.75 5.59 -3.64
CA ARG A 41 -10.49 6.54 -2.79
C ARG A 41 -11.09 5.92 -1.52
N GLN A 42 -11.23 4.59 -1.49
CA GLN A 42 -11.82 3.82 -0.40
C GLN A 42 -10.74 3.13 0.44
N ILE A 43 -9.46 3.31 0.07
CA ILE A 43 -8.33 2.93 0.90
C ILE A 43 -8.05 4.08 1.86
N GLU A 44 -8.17 3.82 3.16
CA GLU A 44 -7.89 4.82 4.20
C GLU A 44 -6.44 4.78 4.65
N ARG A 45 -5.86 3.57 4.74
CA ARG A 45 -4.47 3.35 5.08
C ARG A 45 -3.86 2.26 4.23
N CYS A 46 -2.62 2.45 3.81
CA CYS A 46 -1.84 1.40 3.18
C CYS A 46 -0.40 1.35 3.70
N ALA A 47 -0.03 0.21 4.28
CA ALA A 47 1.34 -0.10 4.67
C ALA A 47 2.02 -0.84 3.53
N VAL A 48 3.22 -0.39 3.15
CA VAL A 48 4.06 -1.07 2.16
C VAL A 48 5.32 -1.53 2.86
N VAL A 49 5.56 -2.84 2.88
CA VAL A 49 6.72 -3.47 3.49
C VAL A 49 7.66 -3.94 2.38
N GLY A 50 8.91 -3.52 2.38
CA GLY A 50 9.87 -3.98 1.37
C GLY A 50 11.27 -3.39 1.52
N ASP A 51 12.07 -3.46 0.46
CA ASP A 51 13.40 -2.86 0.41
C ASP A 51 13.36 -1.34 0.18
N ARG A 52 14.40 -0.61 0.60
CA ARG A 52 14.52 0.86 0.42
C ARG A 52 14.33 1.38 -1.01
N ARG A 53 14.46 0.53 -2.02
CA ARG A 53 14.17 0.87 -3.43
C ARG A 53 12.71 1.31 -3.63
N TRP A 54 11.80 0.78 -2.81
CA TRP A 54 10.37 1.11 -2.84
C TRP A 54 10.06 2.46 -2.20
N GLU A 55 10.83 2.91 -1.22
CA GLU A 55 10.61 4.18 -0.50
C GLU A 55 10.64 5.40 -1.43
N ALA A 56 11.69 5.50 -2.25
CA ALA A 56 11.86 6.58 -3.21
C ALA A 56 10.79 6.56 -4.31
N TRP A 57 10.33 5.37 -4.66
CA TRP A 57 9.34 5.15 -5.69
C TRP A 57 7.91 5.46 -5.18
N MET A 58 7.59 5.08 -3.94
CA MET A 58 6.37 5.44 -3.21
C MET A 58 6.23 6.95 -3.02
N THR A 59 7.31 7.63 -2.63
CA THR A 59 7.31 9.10 -2.41
C THR A 59 6.94 9.87 -3.68
N LYS A 60 7.25 9.33 -4.86
CA LYS A 60 6.94 9.95 -6.16
C LYS A 60 5.49 9.77 -6.60
N LEU A 61 4.79 8.75 -6.11
CA LEU A 61 3.46 8.35 -6.59
C LEU A 61 2.33 8.48 -5.57
N SER A 62 2.66 8.57 -4.27
CA SER A 62 1.68 8.74 -3.20
C SER A 62 0.88 10.04 -3.33
N ARG A 63 1.49 11.13 -3.81
CA ARG A 63 0.88 12.47 -3.79
C ARG A 63 -0.34 12.65 -4.71
N PRO A 64 -0.37 12.17 -5.97
CA PRO A 64 -1.54 12.37 -6.84
C PRO A 64 -2.64 11.30 -6.75
N ILE A 65 -2.30 10.03 -6.46
CA ILE A 65 -3.26 8.90 -6.55
C ILE A 65 -3.94 8.60 -5.20
N PHE A 66 -3.22 8.80 -4.09
CA PHE A 66 -3.65 8.43 -2.75
C PHE A 66 -3.90 9.64 -1.85
N ALA A 67 -4.37 10.75 -2.43
CA ALA A 67 -4.57 12.02 -1.70
C ALA A 67 -5.49 11.91 -0.45
N ARG A 68 -6.26 10.81 -0.32
CA ARG A 68 -7.11 10.50 0.85
C ARG A 68 -6.61 9.34 1.71
N ALA A 69 -5.62 8.58 1.25
CA ALA A 69 -5.10 7.43 1.98
C ALA A 69 -3.80 7.80 2.69
N GLU A 70 -3.68 7.44 3.96
CA GLU A 70 -2.42 7.50 4.66
C GLU A 70 -1.52 6.36 4.15
N MET A 71 -0.38 6.68 3.57
CA MET A 71 0.56 5.68 3.07
C MET A 71 1.85 5.73 3.87
N ARG A 72 2.34 4.54 4.27
CA ARG A 72 3.61 4.43 5.00
C ARG A 72 4.43 3.26 4.49
N PHE A 73 5.71 3.53 4.29
CA PHE A 73 6.69 2.51 3.96
C PHE A 73 7.38 2.00 5.24
N PHE A 74 7.64 0.70 5.26
CA PHE A 74 8.35 -0.01 6.31
C PHE A 74 9.42 -0.88 5.65
N ASP A 75 10.61 -0.92 6.26
CA ASP A 75 11.62 -1.88 5.82
C ASP A 75 11.10 -3.32 6.06
N ARG A 76 11.58 -4.31 5.30
CA ARG A 76 11.25 -5.73 5.53
C ARG A 76 11.43 -6.13 7.00
N ALA A 77 12.47 -5.62 7.66
CA ALA A 77 12.73 -5.89 9.08
C ALA A 77 11.66 -5.31 10.03
N GLU A 78 10.80 -4.43 9.54
CA GLU A 78 9.77 -3.71 10.30
C GLU A 78 8.34 -4.21 9.99
N THR A 79 8.21 -5.41 9.42
CA THR A 79 6.90 -6.02 9.08
C THR A 79 5.92 -6.00 10.27
N GLU A 80 6.39 -6.30 11.48
CA GLU A 80 5.55 -6.26 12.68
C GLU A 80 5.01 -4.85 12.97
N LYS A 81 5.86 -3.82 12.83
CA LYS A 81 5.43 -2.42 13.01
C LYS A 81 4.41 -2.00 11.96
N ALA A 82 4.53 -2.51 10.74
CA ALA A 82 3.55 -2.26 9.68
C ALA A 82 2.17 -2.83 10.06
N TRP A 83 2.15 -4.03 10.64
CA TRP A 83 0.94 -4.67 11.15
C TRP A 83 0.33 -3.96 12.36
N GLU A 84 1.15 -3.43 13.25
CA GLU A 84 0.66 -2.59 14.36
C GLU A 84 0.02 -1.31 13.82
N TRP A 85 0.73 -0.59 12.96
CA TRP A 85 0.28 0.68 12.40
C TRP A 85 -1.02 0.57 11.59
N ILE A 86 -1.18 -0.51 10.81
CA ILE A 86 -2.41 -0.70 10.01
C ILE A 86 -3.64 -0.93 10.89
N LYS A 87 -3.44 -1.49 12.10
CA LYS A 87 -4.50 -1.78 13.08
C LYS A 87 -4.77 -0.65 14.07
N GLU A 88 -3.88 0.34 14.17
CA GLU A 88 -4.08 1.50 15.05
C GLU A 88 -5.45 2.17 14.81
N GLY A 89 -6.25 2.31 15.87
CA GLY A 89 -7.56 2.94 15.80
C GLY A 89 -8.62 2.15 15.04
N LEU A 90 -8.45 0.83 14.87
CA LEU A 90 -9.58 -0.10 14.66
C LEU A 90 -10.30 -0.36 15.99
#